data_AF-A0A2S9G6A7-F1
#
_entry.id   AF-A0A2S9G6A7-F1
#
_cell.length_a   1.000
_cell.length_b   1.000
_cell.length_c   1.000
_cell.angle_alpha   90.00
_cell.angle_beta   90.00
_cell.angle_gamma   90.00
#
_symmetry.space_group_name_H-M   'P 1'
#
loop_
_entity.id
_entity.type
_entity.pdbx_description
1 polymer ?
#
loop_
_entity_poly.entity_id
_entity_poly.type
_entity_poly.pdbx_seq_one_letter_code
_entity_poly.pdbx_strand_id
1 'polypeptide(L)' 'PREVGAYCHAHIRGSTLVTLDATGHCPHLSAPEATAAAITDFVDQL' A
#
# COMPACT_ATOMS: atom_id res chain seq x y z
N PRO A 1 -11.13 1.54 2.30
CA PRO A 1 -11.81 0.23 2.50
C PRO A 1 -11.11 -0.87 1.70
N ARG A 2 -11.18 -2.15 2.14
CA ARG A 2 -10.40 -3.25 1.53
C ARG A 2 -10.90 -3.61 0.13
N GLU A 3 -12.20 -3.54 -0.09
CA GLU A 3 -12.89 -3.86 -1.35
C GLU A 3 -12.44 -2.91 -2.47
N VAL A 4 -12.23 -1.63 -2.14
CA VAL A 4 -11.72 -0.63 -3.09
C VAL A 4 -10.30 -0.98 -3.55
N GLY A 5 -9.44 -1.39 -2.61
CA GLY A 5 -8.07 -1.84 -2.94
C GLY A 5 -8.06 -3.05 -3.86
N ALA A 6 -8.89 -4.06 -3.55
CA ALA A 6 -9.03 -5.26 -4.38
C ALA A 6 -9.56 -4.94 -5.79
N TYR A 7 -10.57 -4.07 -5.90
CA TYR A 7 -11.09 -3.61 -7.19
C TYR A 7 -10.00 -2.91 -8.02
N CYS A 8 -9.27 -1.95 -7.43
CA CYS A 8 -8.20 -1.25 -8.15
C CYS A 8 -7.12 -2.23 -8.65
N HIS A 9 -6.69 -3.17 -7.81
CA HIS A 9 -5.68 -4.15 -8.20
C HIS A 9 -6.14 -5.04 -9.36
N ALA A 10 -7.41 -5.48 -9.34
CA ALA A 10 -7.98 -6.28 -10.42
C ALA A 10 -8.07 -5.53 -11.77
N HIS A 11 -8.12 -4.20 -11.76
CA HIS A 11 -8.34 -3.38 -12.96
C HIS A 11 -7.09 -2.60 -13.43
N ILE A 12 -6.04 -2.50 -12.62
CA ILE A 12 -4.79 -1.81 -12.97
C ILE A 12 -3.70 -2.86 -13.20
N ARG A 13 -3.41 -3.15 -14.48
CA ARG A 13 -2.34 -4.11 -14.86
C ARG A 13 -0.98 -3.63 -14.34
N GLY A 14 -0.23 -4.54 -13.73
CA GLY A 14 1.10 -4.25 -13.17
C GLY A 14 1.06 -3.51 -11.83
N SER A 15 -0.11 -3.34 -11.23
CA SER A 15 -0.21 -2.81 -9.86
C SER A 15 0.20 -3.85 -8.83
N THR A 16 0.68 -3.37 -7.68
CA THR A 16 0.94 -4.18 -6.48
C THR A 16 0.00 -3.72 -5.37
N LEU A 17 -0.63 -4.67 -4.66
CA LEU A 17 -1.50 -4.39 -3.52
C LEU A 17 -0.85 -4.90 -2.23
N VAL A 18 -0.56 -3.99 -1.30
CA VAL A 18 -0.04 -4.30 0.03
C VAL A 18 -1.00 -3.74 1.08
N THR A 19 -1.30 -4.55 2.11
CA THR A 19 -2.10 -4.11 3.27
C THR A 19 -1.16 -3.86 4.44
N LEU A 20 -1.12 -2.63 4.94
CA LEU A 20 -0.31 -2.25 6.11
C LEU A 20 -1.13 -2.34 7.39
N ASP A 21 -0.51 -2.79 8.47
CA ASP A 21 -1.09 -2.72 9.82
C ASP A 21 -0.88 -1.31 10.38
N ALA A 22 -1.67 -0.37 9.88
CA ALA A 22 -1.66 1.04 10.28
C ALA A 22 -3.02 1.44 10.86
N THR A 23 -3.02 2.42 11.76
CA THR A 23 -4.25 2.92 12.40
C THR A 23 -4.70 4.25 11.80
N GLY A 24 -6.02 4.47 11.74
CA GLY A 24 -6.61 5.69 11.19
C GLY A 24 -6.45 5.83 9.67
N HIS A 25 -6.63 7.05 9.16
CA HIS A 25 -6.61 7.34 7.72
C HIS A 25 -5.24 7.80 7.19
N CYS A 26 -4.30 8.14 8.08
CA CYS A 26 -2.99 8.69 7.72
C CYS A 26 -1.88 7.69 8.08
N PRO A 27 -1.67 6.63 7.28
CA PRO A 27 -0.71 5.57 7.60
C PRO A 27 0.74 6.07 7.67
N HIS A 28 1.09 7.11 6.91
CA HIS A 28 2.42 7.74 6.98
C HIS A 28 2.68 8.46 8.31
N LEU A 29 1.66 8.73 9.13
CA LEU A 29 1.81 9.29 10.48
C LEU A 29 1.72 8.20 11.55
N SER A 30 0.81 7.23 11.38
CA SER A 30 0.58 6.19 12.39
C SER A 30 1.51 4.98 12.28
N ALA A 31 2.06 4.72 11.09
CA ALA A 31 3.00 3.65 10.79
C ALA A 31 4.03 4.11 9.73
N PRO A 32 4.88 5.12 10.06
CA PRO A 32 5.78 5.73 9.09
C PRO A 32 6.80 4.73 8.50
N GLU A 33 7.39 3.86 9.33
CA GLU A 33 8.40 2.90 8.86
C GLU A 33 7.79 1.85 7.93
N ALA A 34 6.63 1.29 8.28
CA ALA A 34 5.94 0.32 7.43
C ALA A 34 5.49 0.95 6.11
N THR A 35 5.07 2.22 6.14
CA THR A 35 4.68 2.95 4.92
C THR A 35 5.90 3.21 4.03
N ALA A 36 7.02 3.65 4.61
CA ALA A 36 8.25 3.91 3.86
C ALA A 36 8.80 2.61 3.23
N ALA A 37 8.86 1.52 4.01
CA ALA A 37 9.32 0.22 3.53
C ALA A 37 8.51 -0.27 2.33
N ALA A 38 7.17 -0.22 2.39
CA ALA A 38 6.32 -0.67 1.29
C ALA A 38 6.50 0.17 0.00
N ILE A 39 6.83 1.46 0.12
CA ILE A 39 7.12 2.32 -1.02
C ILE A 39 8.50 1.96 -1.60
N THR A 40 9.52 1.82 -0.76
CA THR A 40 10.88 1.44 -1.18
C THR A 40 10.88 0.06 -1.86
N ASP A 41 10.23 -0.94 -1.27
CA ASP A 41 10.09 -2.28 -1.85
C ASP A 41 9.46 -2.25 -3.25
N PHE A 42 8.49 -1.35 -3.49
CA PHE A 42 7.89 -1.18 -4.81
C PHE A 42 8.86 -0.54 -5.81
N VAL A 43 9.60 0.49 -5.39
CA VAL A 43 10.58 1.18 -6.25
C VAL A 43 11.73 0.26 -6.62
N ASP A 44 12.19 -0.58 -5.70
CA ASP A 44 13.28 -1.55 -5.93
C ASP A 44 12.88 -2.69 -6.90
N GLN A 45 11.57 -2.86 -7.16
CA GLN A 45 11.04 -3.85 -8.11
C GLN A 45 10.81 -3.29 -9.53
N LEU A 46 11.07 -2.00 -9.77
CA LEU A 46 11.02 -1.37 -11.10
C LEU A 46 12.24 -1.72 -11.94
#